data_AF-A0A1Q5PHA2-F1
#
_entry.id   AF-A0A1Q5PHA2-F1
#
_cell.length_a   1.000
_cell.length_b   1.000
_cell.length_c   1.000
_cell.angle_alpha   90.00
_cell.angle_beta   90.00
_cell.angle_gamma   90.00
#
_symmetry.space_group_name_H-M   'P 1'
#
loop_
_entity.id
_entity.type
_entity.pdbx_description
1 polymer ?
#
loop_
_entity_poly.entity_id
_entity_poly.type
_entity_poly.pdbx_seq_one_letter_code
_entity_poly.pdbx_strand_id
1 'polypeptide(L)'
;MKNLSIRVIIGILFSAIGLVSLFFTRDALMAAIWLSFGNGLILSDLRFTGVDERGNEYVKPIPRVRTYAAILLIVSAVLLLIFQIFLDLQQTGAAAAQ
;
A
#
# COMPACT_ATOMS: atom_id res chain seq x y z
N MET A 1 -22.63 -3.26 -9.72
CA MET A 1 -21.20 -2.88 -9.63
C MET A 1 -20.81 -3.02 -8.17
N LYS A 2 -19.90 -3.96 -7.88
CA LYS A 2 -19.70 -4.57 -6.55
C LYS A 2 -19.22 -3.57 -5.49
N ASN A 3 -19.68 -3.78 -4.25
CA ASN A 3 -19.27 -3.09 -3.02
C ASN A 3 -17.74 -3.17 -2.80
N LEU A 4 -16.98 -2.33 -3.50
CA LEU A 4 -15.56 -2.12 -3.20
C LEU A 4 -15.47 -1.50 -1.81
N SER A 5 -14.77 -2.17 -0.91
CA SER A 5 -14.49 -1.62 0.41
C SER A 5 -13.70 -0.32 0.28
N ILE A 6 -14.02 0.64 1.14
CA ILE A 6 -13.32 1.92 1.26
C ILE A 6 -11.80 1.73 1.35
N ARG A 7 -11.34 0.64 1.98
CA ARG A 7 -9.91 0.31 2.13
C ARG A 7 -9.22 0.04 0.80
N VAL A 8 -9.92 -0.62 -0.13
CA VAL A 8 -9.41 -0.91 -1.47
C VAL A 8 -9.36 0.38 -2.29
N ILE A 9 -10.37 1.24 -2.17
CA ILE A 9 -10.40 2.55 -2.85
C ILE A 9 -9.22 3.42 -2.38
N ILE A 10 -9.02 3.52 -1.07
CA ILE A 10 -7.89 4.23 -0.48
C ILE A 10 -6.56 3.62 -0.97
N GLY A 11 -6.45 2.29 -0.97
CA GLY A 11 -5.24 1.63 -1.45
C GLY A 11 -4.92 1.93 -2.92
N ILE A 12 -5.94 2.00 -3.79
CA ILE A 12 -5.76 2.37 -5.21
C ILE A 12 -5.27 3.82 -5.34
N LEU A 13 -5.85 4.75 -4.57
CA LEU A 13 -5.43 6.15 -4.58
C LEU A 13 -3.98 6.30 -4.11
N PHE A 14 -3.59 5.62 -3.03
CA PHE A 14 -2.22 5.63 -2.53
C PHE A 14 -1.24 5.02 -3.54
N SER A 15 -1.60 3.92 -4.20
CA SER A 15 -0.78 3.34 -5.27
C SER A 15 -0.64 4.29 -6.47
N ALA A 16 -1.70 5.01 -6.83
CA ALA A 16 -1.64 6.01 -7.90
C ALA A 16 -0.71 7.18 -7.55
N ILE A 17 -0.77 7.68 -6.30
CA ILE A 17 0.15 8.72 -5.81
C ILE A 17 1.60 8.22 -5.86
N GLY A 18 1.86 6.99 -5.42
CA GLY A 18 3.20 6.40 -5.48
C GLY A 18 3.72 6.27 -6.91
N LEU A 19 2.86 5.90 -7.85
CA LEU A 19 3.20 5.84 -9.27
C LEU A 19 3.53 7.24 -9.81
N VAL A 20 2.71 8.25 -9.52
CA VAL A 20 2.96 9.63 -9.91
C VAL A 20 4.29 10.13 -9.33
N SER A 21 4.57 9.82 -8.05
CA SER A 21 5.85 10.17 -7.40
C SER A 21 7.05 9.54 -8.12
N LEU A 22 6.92 8.29 -8.56
CA LEU A 22 8.00 7.61 -9.29
C LEU A 22 8.29 8.28 -10.63
N PHE A 23 7.25 8.64 -11.38
CA PHE A 23 7.40 9.17 -12.74
C PHE A 23 7.70 10.66 -12.79
N PHE A 24 7.15 11.46 -11.86
CA PHE A 24 7.27 12.92 -11.91
C PHE A 24 8.38 13.47 -11.01
N THR A 25 8.41 13.08 -9.74
CA THR A 25 9.45 13.54 -8.79
C THR A 25 10.71 12.69 -8.84
N ARG A 26 10.68 11.52 -9.51
CA ARG A 26 11.77 10.52 -9.50
C ARG A 26 12.20 10.12 -8.09
N ASP A 27 11.32 10.34 -7.12
CA ASP A 27 11.57 10.01 -5.72
C ASP A 27 11.18 8.54 -5.51
N ALA A 28 12.18 7.68 -5.67
CA ALA A 28 12.02 6.24 -5.53
C ALA A 28 11.64 5.84 -4.09
N LEU A 29 12.10 6.58 -3.08
CA LEU A 29 11.81 6.28 -1.68
C LEU A 29 10.36 6.59 -1.36
N MET A 30 9.91 7.79 -1.71
CA MET A 30 8.51 8.19 -1.54
C MET A 30 7.60 7.26 -2.34
N ALA A 31 7.91 6.99 -3.60
CA ALA A 31 7.14 6.05 -4.42
C ALA A 31 7.03 4.66 -3.79
N ALA A 32 8.13 4.12 -3.26
CA ALA A 32 8.15 2.82 -2.60
C ALA A 32 7.25 2.78 -1.36
N ILE A 33 7.20 3.87 -0.57
CA ILE A 33 6.32 3.99 0.60
C ILE A 33 4.85 3.93 0.18
N TRP A 34 4.45 4.80 -0.76
CA TRP A 34 3.07 4.91 -1.23
C TRP A 34 2.58 3.64 -1.92
N LEU A 35 3.41 3.01 -2.75
CA LEU A 35 3.09 1.74 -3.43
C LEU A 35 3.00 0.57 -2.45
N SER A 36 3.89 0.50 -1.46
CA SER A 36 3.85 -0.56 -0.44
C SER A 36 2.59 -0.43 0.41
N PHE A 37 2.28 0.78 0.88
CA PHE A 37 1.09 1.02 1.69
C PHE A 37 -0.21 0.77 0.91
N GLY A 38 -0.30 1.29 -0.31
CA GLY A 38 -1.47 1.12 -1.18
C GLY A 38 -1.76 -0.35 -1.47
N ASN A 39 -0.74 -1.12 -1.86
CA ASN A 39 -0.88 -2.55 -2.10
C ASN A 39 -1.18 -3.36 -0.83
N GLY A 40 -0.63 -2.95 0.32
CA GLY A 40 -0.94 -3.54 1.62
C GLY A 40 -2.43 -3.43 1.96
N LEU A 41 -3.02 -2.24 1.76
CA LEU A 41 -4.45 -1.99 1.98
C LEU A 41 -5.34 -2.78 1.02
N ILE A 42 -4.99 -2.79 -0.27
CA ILE A 42 -5.71 -3.55 -1.31
C ILE A 42 -5.76 -5.05 -0.93
N LEU A 43 -4.60 -5.62 -0.58
CA LEU A 43 -4.50 -7.05 -0.27
C LEU A 43 -5.22 -7.44 1.02
N SER A 44 -5.33 -6.51 1.98
CA SER A 44 -5.98 -6.75 3.28
C SER A 44 -7.49 -6.99 3.19
N ASP A 45 -8.16 -6.45 2.18
CA ASP A 45 -9.63 -6.41 2.14
C ASP A 45 -10.24 -6.88 0.81
N LEU A 46 -9.42 -7.26 -0.18
CA LEU A 46 -9.94 -7.88 -1.41
C LEU A 46 -10.53 -9.26 -1.11
N ARG A 47 -11.83 -9.31 -0.86
CA ARG A 47 -12.63 -10.53 -0.75
C ARG A 47 -13.06 -10.98 -2.13
N PHE A 48 -12.64 -12.17 -2.54
CA PHE A 48 -13.09 -12.75 -3.80
C PHE A 48 -14.43 -13.44 -3.58
N THR A 49 -15.45 -13.06 -4.35
CA THR A 49 -16.71 -13.83 -4.42
C THR A 49 -16.60 -14.88 -5.53
N GLY A 50 -17.08 -16.08 -5.26
CA GLY A 50 -17.24 -17.17 -6.23
C GLY A 50 -18.71 -17.55 -6.36
N VAL A 51 -19.06 -18.29 -7.40
CA VAL A 51 -20.40 -18.86 -7.59
C VAL A 51 -20.30 -20.36 -7.31
N ASP A 52 -21.18 -20.88 -6.46
CA ASP A 52 -21.27 -22.33 -6.19
C ASP A 52 -21.96 -23.07 -7.34
N GLU A 53 -21.98 -24.41 -7.29
CA GLU A 53 -22.65 -25.27 -8.28
C GLU A 53 -24.18 -25.07 -8.34
N ARG A 54 -24.75 -24.32 -7.39
CA ARG A 54 -26.17 -23.99 -7.28
C ARG A 54 -26.49 -22.54 -7.68
N GLY A 55 -25.50 -21.77 -8.14
CA GLY A 55 -25.67 -20.38 -8.57
C GLY A 55 -25.64 -19.34 -7.45
N ASN A 56 -25.30 -19.70 -6.21
CA ASN A 56 -25.22 -18.76 -5.08
C ASN A 56 -23.84 -18.10 -5.01
N GLU A 57 -23.80 -16.80 -4.71
CA GLU A 57 -22.55 -16.10 -4.43
C GLU A 57 -22.01 -16.47 -3.04
N TYR A 58 -20.81 -17.07 -2.99
CA TYR A 58 -20.10 -17.36 -1.76
C TYR A 58 -18.80 -16.54 -1.67
N VAL A 59 -18.44 -16.07 -0.47
CA VAL A 59 -17.18 -15.37 -0.21
C VAL A 59 -16.07 -16.39 -0.02
N LYS A 60 -15.13 -16.51 -0.99
CA LYS A 60 -13.99 -17.41 -0.86
C LYS A 60 -13.14 -17.04 0.37
N PRO A 61 -12.64 -18.03 1.13
CA PRO A 61 -11.74 -17.77 2.24
C PRO A 61 -10.48 -17.04 1.75
N ILE A 62 -10.06 -16.01 2.48
CA ILE A 62 -8.88 -15.23 2.13
C ILE A 62 -7.63 -16.09 2.40
N PRO A 63 -6.78 -16.33 1.38
CA PRO A 63 -5.54 -17.09 1.56
C PRO A 63 -4.63 -16.43 2.60
N ARG A 64 -4.10 -17.20 3.56
CA ARG A 64 -3.22 -16.67 4.62
C ARG A 64 -2.00 -15.94 4.05
N VAL A 65 -1.46 -16.42 2.93
CA VAL A 65 -0.32 -15.80 2.20
C VAL A 65 -0.62 -14.34 1.83
N ARG A 66 -1.84 -14.04 1.39
CA ARG A 66 -2.24 -12.65 1.07
C ARG A 66 -2.27 -11.76 2.29
N THR A 67 -2.74 -12.28 3.43
CA THR A 67 -2.75 -11.54 4.70
C THR A 67 -1.32 -11.23 5.17
N TYR A 68 -0.42 -12.21 5.10
CA TYR A 68 0.99 -11.98 5.46
C TYR A 68 1.67 -10.97 4.51
N ALA A 69 1.40 -11.07 3.20
CA ALA A 69 1.92 -10.10 2.23
C ALA A 69 1.37 -8.69 2.49
N ALA A 70 0.08 -8.55 2.80
CA ALA A 70 -0.53 -7.27 3.17
C ALA A 70 0.14 -6.65 4.39
N ILE A 71 0.33 -7.44 5.45
CA ILE A 71 0.99 -7.00 6.68
C ILE A 71 2.44 -6.59 6.40
N LEU A 72 3.19 -7.43 5.67
CA LEU A 72 4.58 -7.15 5.30
C LEU A 72 4.68 -5.80 4.58
N LEU A 73 3.85 -5.57 3.57
CA LEU A 73 3.86 -4.33 2.80
C LEU A 73 3.56 -3.09 3.67
N ILE A 74 2.61 -3.21 4.60
CA ILE A 74 2.31 -2.12 5.55
C ILE A 74 3.50 -1.87 6.47
N VAL A 75 4.09 -2.92 7.03
CA VAL A 75 5.28 -2.81 7.90
C VAL A 75 6.46 -2.20 7.15
N SER A 76 6.72 -2.65 5.94
CA SER A 76 7.77 -2.08 5.07
C SER A 76 7.52 -0.60 4.77
N ALA A 77 6.28 -0.20 4.49
CA ALA A 77 5.95 1.22 4.27
C ALA A 77 6.25 2.07 5.51
N VAL A 78 5.93 1.57 6.71
CA VAL A 78 6.25 2.26 7.98
C VAL A 78 7.75 2.37 8.19
N LEU A 79 8.51 1.30 7.94
CA LEU A 79 9.97 1.32 8.08
C LEU A 79 10.62 2.30 7.08
N LEU A 80 10.15 2.31 5.84
CA LEU A 80 10.64 3.24 4.82
C LEU A 80 10.26 4.69 5.16
N LEU A 81 9.08 4.94 5.74
CA LEU A 81 8.69 6.27 6.19
C LEU A 81 9.60 6.77 7.33
N ILE A 82 9.90 5.92 8.31
CA ILE A 82 10.86 6.26 9.38
C ILE A 82 12.23 6.57 8.79
N PHE A 83 12.67 5.78 7.82
CA PHE A 83 13.93 6.01 7.13
C PHE A 83 13.94 7.33 6.35
N GLN A 84 12.84 7.68 5.67
CA GLN A 84 12.69 8.98 5.00
C GLN A 84 12.81 10.14 6.00
N ILE A 85 12.07 10.09 7.11
CA ILE A 85 12.14 11.12 8.17
C ILE A 85 13.57 11.26 8.70
N PHE A 86 14.29 10.16 8.88
CA PHE A 86 15.68 10.19 9.30
C PHE A 86 16.60 10.90 8.30
N LEU A 87 16.44 10.63 7.00
CA LEU A 87 17.19 11.32 5.94
C LEU A 87 16.86 12.82 5.90
N ASP A 88 15.59 13.18 6.03
CA ASP A 88 15.14 14.57 6.03
C ASP A 88 15.71 15.35 7.23
N LEU A 89 15.79 14.72 8.40
CA LEU A 89 16.42 15.29 9.60
C LEU A 89 17.93 15.50 9.40
N GLN A 90 18.63 14.54 8.76
CA GLN A 90 20.06 14.71 8.45
C GLN A 90 20.30 15.86 7.46
N GLN A 91 19.47 15.98 6.42
CA GLN A 91 19.58 17.08 5.47
C GLN A 91 19.30 18.44 6.12
N THR A 92 18.26 18.52 6.96
CA THR A 92 17.90 19.76 7.67
C THR A 92 18.98 20.15 8.69
N GLY A 93 19.53 19.19 9.42
CA GLY A 93 20.62 19.41 10.37
C GLY A 93 21.94 19.81 9.69
N ALA A 94 22.23 19.26 8.51
CA ALA A 94 23.39 19.66 7.71
C ALA A 94 23.25 21.07 7.12
N ALA A 95 22.03 21.48 6.74
CA ALA A 95 21.74 22.83 6.25
C ALA A 95 21.78 23.91 7.34
N ALA A 96 21.55 23.56 8.61
CA ALA A 96 21.64 24.48 9.74
C ALA A 96 23.07 24.73 10.26
N ALA A 97 24.04 23.92 9.80
CA ALA A 97 25.46 24.03 10.17
C ALA A 97 26.33 24.73 9.11
N GLN A 98 25.72 25.21 8.02
CA GLN A 98 26.32 26.10 7.02
C GLN A 98 25.83 27.53 7.22
#